data_AF-W2H296-F1
#
_entry.id   AF-W2H296-F1
#
_cell.length_a   1.000
_cell.length_b   1.000
_cell.length_c   1.000
_cell.angle_alpha   90.00
_cell.angle_beta   90.00
_cell.angle_gamma   90.00
#
_symmetry.space_group_name_H-M   'P 1'
#
loop_
_entity.id
_entity.type
_entity.pdbx_description
1 polymer ?
#
loop_
_entity_poly.entity_id
_entity_poly.type
_entity_poly.pdbx_seq_one_letter_code
_entity_poly.pdbx_strand_id
1 'polypeptide(L)'
;MGNNGSSATGARAGEWKGPFSDEEYECLKNKFDGTIATAPSDAAAANLQMWLELPMPATAPSELTEPFRRLGAAFYQLCLQTKEDGEANAAKLQMVNFAQGVAQCVRASSQAICRALFRLFASNAQATAMTEQELSHMMFACLIMAEGGEVEDVDRMAHVAKTLARAAMPPSAGSTQASSDDFVRWVGAQFPLLYTIFMSWMARKCFESLTKASYEAPQLSHKSGILSRSYFVALSTVTTSLQTPLSRLYTSAQDGLSFNRLSYHILGYSGPTLTIIRDTQGAVFGMFCDTEWKESSRYYGGNGCFLFRLAPEIAIYRVSASGANENYMYLNSKGFALPRGLGMGGSTDKFRLFLSEDLDENSYTTAKCLSFEPGRLSSSEQFVIDAMEVWGCGGEESELSQKAHRQETADLINRARKVDKAQFVGNDFDKEMFLGKTFGHGTDKARIADDEQ
;
A
#
# COMPACT_ATOMS: atom_id res chain seq x y z
N MET A 1 3.23 -39.19 70.48
CA MET A 1 3.52 -39.50 69.06
C MET A 1 3.36 -38.19 68.32
N GLY A 2 4.42 -37.41 68.09
CA GLY A 2 5.29 -37.51 66.89
C GLY A 2 4.49 -37.05 65.67
N ASN A 3 4.84 -36.05 64.86
CA ASN A 3 6.14 -35.45 64.56
C ASN A 3 5.93 -34.09 63.84
N ASN A 4 6.95 -33.24 63.89
CA ASN A 4 7.10 -31.92 63.27
C ASN A 4 6.92 -31.89 61.75
N GLY A 5 6.57 -30.70 61.22
CA GLY A 5 6.78 -30.36 59.81
C GLY A 5 6.35 -28.93 59.49
N SER A 6 7.17 -27.94 59.86
CA SER A 6 7.12 -26.62 59.22
C SER A 6 7.41 -26.76 57.73
N SER A 7 6.61 -26.12 56.89
CA SER A 7 7.08 -25.66 55.58
C SER A 7 6.59 -24.23 55.36
N ALA A 8 7.46 -23.31 55.79
CA ALA A 8 7.57 -22.04 55.11
C ALA A 8 8.13 -22.33 53.72
N THR A 9 7.32 -22.11 52.68
CA THR A 9 7.82 -21.85 51.34
C THR A 9 7.07 -20.65 50.80
N GLY A 10 7.76 -19.51 50.82
CA GLY A 10 7.26 -18.25 50.34
C GLY A 10 6.79 -18.35 48.89
N ALA A 11 5.62 -17.79 48.63
CA ALA A 11 5.27 -17.36 47.29
C ALA A 11 6.32 -16.33 46.85
N ARG A 12 7.27 -16.74 46.01
CA ARG A 12 7.97 -15.78 45.16
C ARG A 12 6.87 -15.10 44.35
N ALA A 13 6.65 -13.81 44.59
CA ALA A 13 5.91 -12.97 43.66
C ALA A 13 6.53 -13.18 42.27
N GLY A 14 5.80 -13.85 41.39
CA GLY A 14 6.29 -14.15 40.04
C GLY A 14 6.55 -12.84 39.32
N GLU A 15 7.76 -12.66 38.81
CA GLU A 15 8.13 -11.57 37.94
C GLU A 15 7.13 -11.51 36.76
N TRP A 16 6.44 -10.38 36.57
CA TRP A 16 5.44 -10.25 35.50
C TRP A 16 6.15 -10.23 34.15
N LYS A 17 5.98 -11.31 33.39
CA LYS A 17 6.48 -11.44 32.01
C LYS A 17 5.48 -10.95 30.96
N GLY A 18 4.20 -10.81 31.33
CA GLY A 18 3.16 -10.36 30.42
C GLY A 18 3.00 -11.30 29.20
N PRO A 19 2.72 -10.75 28.01
CA PRO A 19 2.45 -11.52 26.79
C PRO A 19 3.72 -12.00 26.04
N PHE A 20 4.89 -11.98 26.69
CA PHE A 20 6.18 -12.30 26.06
C PHE A 20 6.60 -13.74 26.36
N SER A 21 7.30 -14.37 25.41
CA SER A 21 8.00 -15.64 25.70
C SER A 21 9.15 -15.44 26.69
N ASP A 22 9.73 -16.52 27.19
CA ASP A 22 10.89 -16.44 28.08
C ASP A 22 12.09 -15.77 27.38
N GLU A 23 12.35 -16.10 26.12
CA GLU A 23 13.41 -15.50 25.32
C GLU A 23 13.16 -14.01 25.06
N GLU A 24 11.93 -13.64 24.71
CA GLU A 24 11.55 -12.25 24.50
C GLU A 24 11.68 -11.43 25.78
N TYR A 25 11.27 -11.98 26.93
CA TYR A 25 11.38 -11.31 28.22
C TYR A 25 12.84 -11.09 28.62
N GLU A 26 13.72 -12.06 28.39
CA GLU A 26 15.16 -11.90 28.63
C GLU A 26 15.77 -10.82 27.72
N CYS A 27 15.33 -10.69 26.46
CA CYS A 27 15.72 -9.55 25.62
C CYS A 27 15.31 -8.22 26.25
N LEU A 28 14.08 -8.10 26.75
CA LEU A 28 13.61 -6.89 27.41
C LEU A 28 14.40 -6.59 28.68
N LYS A 29 14.73 -7.61 29.48
CA LYS A 29 15.52 -7.46 30.70
C LYS A 29 16.92 -6.95 30.40
N ASN A 30 17.60 -7.55 29.42
CA ASN A 30 18.91 -7.10 28.97
C ASN A 30 18.88 -5.64 28.47
N LYS A 31 17.83 -5.24 27.74
CA LYS A 31 17.65 -3.85 27.31
C LYS A 31 17.39 -2.93 28.51
N PHE A 32 16.53 -3.32 29.46
CA PHE A 32 16.24 -2.56 30.66
C PHE A 32 17.49 -2.35 31.53
N ASP A 33 18.28 -3.40 31.74
CA ASP A 33 19.50 -3.34 32.54
C ASP A 33 20.57 -2.44 31.89
N GLY A 34 20.69 -2.50 30.56
CA GLY A 34 21.64 -1.69 29.79
C GLY A 34 21.23 -0.23 29.61
N THR A 35 19.94 0.13 29.76
CA THR A 35 19.44 1.48 29.46
C THR A 35 18.88 2.22 30.67
N ILE A 36 18.20 1.53 31.59
CA ILE A 36 17.38 2.13 32.65
C ILE A 36 17.85 1.74 34.05
N ALA A 37 18.16 0.47 34.32
CA ALA A 37 18.26 -0.06 35.69
C ALA A 37 19.28 0.68 36.57
N THR A 38 20.42 1.10 36.00
CA THR A 38 21.50 1.77 36.74
C THR A 38 21.50 3.30 36.57
N ALA A 39 20.67 3.82 35.67
CA ALA A 39 20.65 5.24 35.32
C ALA A 39 19.68 6.05 36.22
N PRO A 40 20.03 7.29 36.61
CA PRO A 40 19.06 8.30 37.06
C PRO A 40 18.01 8.57 35.98
N SER A 41 16.82 9.08 36.34
CA SER A 41 15.70 9.24 35.41
C SER A 41 16.04 10.03 34.13
N ASP A 42 16.79 11.14 34.25
CA ASP A 42 17.19 11.95 33.09
C ASP A 42 18.16 11.21 32.16
N ALA A 43 19.09 10.44 32.73
CA ALA A 43 20.02 9.60 31.97
C ALA A 43 19.31 8.40 31.33
N ALA A 44 18.31 7.82 32.00
CA ALA A 44 17.49 6.75 31.44
C ALA A 44 16.68 7.24 30.22
N ALA A 45 16.09 8.44 30.29
CA ALA A 45 15.39 9.05 29.16
C ALA A 45 16.33 9.32 27.96
N ALA A 46 17.56 9.78 28.22
CA ALA A 46 18.59 9.97 27.18
C ALA A 46 19.04 8.64 26.55
N ASN A 47 19.24 7.58 27.35
CA ASN A 47 19.57 6.25 26.84
C ASN A 47 18.43 5.68 25.97
N LEU A 48 17.18 5.86 26.41
CA LEU A 48 16.00 5.49 25.62
C LEU A 48 15.89 6.31 24.33
N GLN A 49 16.30 7.58 24.33
CA GLN A 49 16.33 8.41 23.14
C GLN A 49 17.31 7.86 22.09
N MET A 50 18.49 7.40 22.52
CA MET A 50 19.46 6.75 21.64
C MET A 50 18.91 5.40 21.12
N TRP A 51 18.27 4.62 21.99
CA TRP A 51 17.67 3.35 21.59
C TRP A 51 16.56 3.53 20.54
N LEU A 52 15.67 4.51 20.75
CA LEU A 52 14.53 4.83 19.89
C LEU A 52 14.89 5.77 18.74
N GLU A 53 16.18 5.99 18.46
CA GLU A 53 16.59 6.81 17.33
C GLU A 53 15.99 6.28 16.01
N LEU A 54 15.32 7.19 15.30
CA LEU A 54 14.75 6.94 13.99
C LEU A 54 15.86 6.84 12.94
N PRO A 55 15.74 5.97 11.91
CA PRO A 55 16.73 5.82 10.85
C PRO A 55 16.72 7.01 9.87
N MET A 56 16.99 8.21 10.38
CA MET A 56 17.12 9.45 9.62
C MET A 56 18.43 9.48 8.82
N PRO A 57 18.44 10.01 7.59
CA PRO A 57 19.69 10.36 6.91
C PRO A 57 20.49 11.40 7.71
N ALA A 58 21.81 11.27 7.76
CA ALA A 58 22.69 12.23 8.45
C ALA A 58 22.59 13.66 7.88
N THR A 59 22.12 13.80 6.63
CA THR A 59 21.91 15.08 5.95
C THR A 59 20.54 15.71 6.23
N ALA A 60 19.69 15.08 7.04
CA ALA A 60 18.35 15.59 7.32
C ALA A 60 18.41 16.94 8.06
N PRO A 61 17.61 17.94 7.64
CA PRO A 61 17.53 19.24 8.30
C PRO A 61 17.17 19.12 9.78
N SER A 62 17.74 20.01 10.61
CA SER A 62 17.48 20.02 12.04
C SER A 62 16.00 20.21 12.37
N GLU A 63 15.26 20.98 11.57
CA GLU A 63 13.82 21.23 11.78
C GLU A 63 13.00 19.94 11.70
N LEU A 64 13.43 18.95 10.93
CA LEU A 64 12.78 17.64 10.82
C LEU A 64 13.20 16.68 11.93
N THR A 65 14.40 16.83 12.49
CA THR A 65 14.92 15.93 13.53
C THR A 65 14.56 16.38 14.95
N GLU A 66 14.46 17.69 15.19
CA GLU A 66 14.16 18.29 16.50
C GLU A 66 12.90 17.70 17.17
N PRO A 67 11.77 17.52 16.45
CA PRO A 67 10.54 16.98 17.04
C PRO A 67 10.72 15.59 17.66
N PHE A 68 11.74 14.84 17.22
CA PHE A 68 11.98 13.45 17.64
C PHE A 68 12.95 13.31 18.81
N ARG A 69 13.61 14.39 19.25
CA ARG A 69 14.58 14.37 20.38
C ARG A 69 13.98 14.08 21.75
N ARG A 70 12.66 14.00 21.83
CA ARG A 70 11.89 13.71 23.05
C ARG A 70 11.32 12.30 23.10
N LEU A 71 11.53 11.50 22.07
CA LEU A 71 10.93 10.17 21.95
C LEU A 71 11.31 9.25 23.12
N GLY A 72 12.55 9.32 23.60
CA GLY A 72 13.01 8.59 24.77
C GLY A 72 12.30 8.99 26.06
N ALA A 73 12.15 10.30 26.29
CA ALA A 73 11.41 10.82 27.44
C ALA A 73 9.90 10.49 27.36
N ALA A 74 9.31 10.59 26.17
CA ALA A 74 7.91 10.24 25.94
C ALA A 74 7.66 8.75 26.19
N PHE A 75 8.56 7.87 25.74
CA PHE A 75 8.47 6.44 26.01
C PHE A 75 8.65 6.12 27.51
N TYR A 76 9.60 6.77 28.18
CA TYR A 76 9.76 6.64 29.63
C TYR A 76 8.47 6.99 30.39
N GLN A 77 7.79 8.08 30.00
CA GLN A 77 6.50 8.47 30.58
C GLN A 77 5.38 7.50 30.22
N LEU A 78 5.34 6.98 28.99
CA LEU A 78 4.38 5.94 28.59
C LEU A 78 4.49 4.70 29.50
N CYS A 79 5.71 4.24 29.79
CA CYS A 79 5.94 3.11 30.69
C CYS A 79 5.51 3.41 32.14
N LEU A 80 5.71 4.63 32.65
CA LEU A 80 5.27 4.99 34.01
C LEU A 80 3.74 5.04 34.15
N GLN A 81 3.01 5.27 33.05
CA GLN A 81 1.56 5.37 33.04
C GLN A 81 0.85 4.00 32.93
N THR A 82 1.59 2.89 32.78
CA THR A 82 1.00 1.55 32.75
C THR A 82 0.59 1.14 34.18
N LYS A 83 -0.70 1.30 34.52
CA LYS A 83 -1.24 0.90 35.82
C LYS A 83 -1.76 -0.54 35.78
N GLU A 84 -1.23 -1.37 36.68
CA GLU A 84 -1.97 -2.53 37.22
C GLU A 84 -1.90 -2.67 38.76
N ASP A 85 -1.13 -1.85 39.50
CA ASP A 85 -1.22 -1.84 40.97
C ASP A 85 -1.08 -0.43 41.55
N GLY A 86 -1.85 -0.17 42.60
CA GLY A 86 -2.19 1.15 43.16
C GLY A 86 -1.09 1.89 43.93
N GLU A 87 0.16 1.87 43.50
CA GLU A 87 1.20 2.77 44.03
C GLU A 87 1.59 3.84 43.00
N ALA A 88 0.77 4.88 42.96
CA ALA A 88 1.11 6.13 42.31
C ALA A 88 2.24 6.83 43.09
N ASN A 89 3.51 6.46 42.85
CA ASN A 89 4.71 7.30 43.08
C ASN A 89 6.07 6.57 42.93
N ALA A 90 6.25 5.64 41.98
CA ALA A 90 7.60 5.19 41.67
C ALA A 90 8.38 6.29 40.92
N ALA A 91 9.33 6.96 41.59
CA ALA A 91 10.20 7.98 40.96
C ALA A 91 11.11 7.38 39.86
N LYS A 92 11.29 6.06 39.86
CA LYS A 92 12.16 5.31 38.96
C LYS A 92 11.41 4.15 38.29
N LEU A 93 11.50 4.10 36.97
CA LEU A 93 10.90 3.07 36.14
C LEU A 93 11.40 1.66 36.53
N GLN A 94 10.48 0.72 36.75
CA GLN A 94 10.78 -0.69 37.05
C GLN A 94 10.67 -1.57 35.80
N MET A 95 11.24 -2.78 35.86
CA MET A 95 11.19 -3.74 34.75
C MET A 95 9.75 -4.08 34.33
N VAL A 96 8.82 -4.21 35.29
CA VAL A 96 7.40 -4.46 35.00
C VAL A 96 6.77 -3.32 34.19
N ASN A 97 7.04 -2.06 34.53
CA ASN A 97 6.54 -0.90 33.79
C ASN A 97 7.12 -0.84 32.37
N PHE A 98 8.41 -1.15 32.23
CA PHE A 98 9.06 -1.20 30.93
C PHE A 98 8.45 -2.29 30.05
N ALA A 99 8.31 -3.51 30.56
CA ALA A 99 7.67 -4.61 29.85
C ALA A 99 6.21 -4.29 29.47
N GLN A 100 5.43 -3.68 30.37
CA GLN A 100 4.06 -3.24 30.07
C GLN A 100 4.02 -2.17 28.98
N GLY A 101 4.92 -1.17 29.02
CA GLY A 101 5.01 -0.14 27.99
C GLY A 101 5.39 -0.69 26.62
N VAL A 102 6.32 -1.66 26.57
CA VAL A 102 6.64 -2.40 25.34
C VAL A 102 5.43 -3.20 24.86
N ALA A 103 4.71 -3.88 25.75
CA ALA A 103 3.52 -4.66 25.40
C ALA A 103 2.43 -3.77 24.77
N GLN A 104 2.25 -2.54 25.26
CA GLN A 104 1.34 -1.56 24.65
C GLN A 104 1.71 -1.16 23.23
N CYS A 105 3.00 -1.25 22.86
CA CYS A 105 3.50 -0.92 21.53
C CYS A 105 3.52 -2.11 20.57
N VAL A 106 3.69 -3.35 21.07
CA VAL A 106 3.98 -4.53 20.22
C VAL A 106 3.04 -5.72 20.38
N ARG A 107 2.17 -5.74 21.39
CA ARG A 107 1.26 -6.86 21.69
C ARG A 107 -0.19 -6.44 21.94
N ALA A 108 -0.49 -5.14 21.98
CA ALA A 108 -1.83 -4.63 22.19
C ALA A 108 -2.68 -4.65 20.90
N SER A 109 -3.96 -4.28 21.01
CA SER A 109 -4.84 -4.12 19.85
C SER A 109 -4.35 -3.00 18.93
N SER A 110 -4.73 -3.04 17.64
CA SER A 110 -4.37 -2.00 16.66
C SER A 110 -4.69 -0.59 17.15
N GLN A 111 -5.87 -0.40 17.75
CA GLN A 111 -6.27 0.88 18.33
C GLN A 111 -5.37 1.30 19.50
N ALA A 112 -5.03 0.37 20.40
CA ALA A 112 -4.16 0.66 21.53
C ALA A 112 -2.73 1.03 21.08
N ILE A 113 -2.20 0.33 20.06
CA ILE A 113 -0.91 0.65 19.43
C ILE A 113 -0.95 2.04 18.79
N CYS A 114 -2.03 2.38 18.06
CA CYS A 114 -2.21 3.73 17.53
C CYS A 114 -2.26 4.81 18.62
N ARG A 115 -2.89 4.55 19.77
CA ARG A 115 -2.91 5.48 20.92
C ARG A 115 -1.52 5.61 21.57
N ALA A 116 -0.76 4.51 21.67
CA ALA A 116 0.61 4.55 22.14
C ALA A 116 1.49 5.39 21.21
N LEU A 117 1.41 5.14 19.90
CA LEU A 117 2.07 5.94 18.87
C LEU A 117 1.70 7.42 18.98
N PHE A 118 0.41 7.77 19.07
CA PHE A 118 -0.05 9.14 19.23
C PHE A 118 0.59 9.83 20.46
N ARG A 119 0.61 9.14 21.62
CA ARG A 119 1.21 9.67 22.86
C ARG A 119 2.71 9.91 22.73
N LEU A 120 3.43 9.04 22.01
CA LEU A 120 4.88 9.17 21.83
C LEU A 120 5.28 10.44 21.05
N PHE A 121 4.40 10.92 20.16
CA PHE A 121 4.67 12.09 19.32
C PHE A 121 3.91 13.35 19.74
N ALA A 122 3.09 13.29 20.80
CA ALA A 122 2.39 14.44 21.34
C ALA A 122 3.35 15.45 22.00
N SER A 123 2.93 16.72 22.13
CA SER A 123 3.77 17.78 22.73
C SER A 123 4.16 17.53 24.19
N ASN A 124 3.40 16.75 24.94
CA ASN A 124 3.73 16.33 26.31
C ASN A 124 2.84 15.16 26.75
N ALA A 125 3.16 14.56 27.89
CA ALA A 125 2.46 13.39 28.42
C ALA A 125 0.97 13.62 28.78
N GLN A 126 0.53 14.88 28.91
CA GLN A 126 -0.85 15.26 29.20
C GLN A 126 -1.61 15.77 27.96
N ALA A 127 -0.95 15.87 26.81
CA ALA A 127 -1.57 16.36 25.59
C ALA A 127 -2.63 15.37 25.10
N THR A 128 -3.85 15.87 24.93
CA THR A 128 -5.01 15.07 24.47
C THR A 128 -5.26 15.20 22.98
N ALA A 129 -4.58 16.15 22.32
CA ALA A 129 -4.73 16.45 20.90
C ALA A 129 -3.40 16.91 20.28
N MET A 130 -3.29 16.78 18.96
CA MET A 130 -2.13 17.20 18.16
C MET A 130 -2.58 18.16 17.05
N THR A 131 -1.75 19.15 16.76
CA THR A 131 -1.88 20.03 15.60
C THR A 131 -1.56 19.28 14.29
N GLU A 132 -1.93 19.85 13.13
CA GLU A 132 -1.55 19.30 11.80
C GLU A 132 -0.02 19.11 11.70
N GLN A 133 0.76 20.04 12.27
CA GLN A 133 2.22 19.97 12.24
C GLN A 133 2.77 18.81 13.08
N GLU A 134 2.28 18.65 14.31
CA GLU A 134 2.68 17.53 15.17
C GLU A 134 2.28 16.18 14.54
N LEU A 135 1.07 16.09 13.98
CA LEU A 135 0.64 14.90 13.24
C LEU A 135 1.53 14.65 12.02
N SER A 136 1.94 15.69 11.30
CA SER A 136 2.87 15.58 10.18
C SER A 136 4.20 14.98 10.60
N HIS A 137 4.74 15.37 11.76
CA HIS A 137 5.96 14.76 12.29
C HIS A 137 5.76 13.28 12.65
N MET A 138 4.63 12.93 13.26
CA MET A 138 4.30 11.53 13.56
C MET A 138 4.16 10.68 12.28
N MET A 139 3.45 11.19 11.25
CA MET A 139 3.32 10.50 9.96
C MET A 139 4.68 10.33 9.28
N PHE A 140 5.53 11.35 9.35
CA PHE A 140 6.89 11.30 8.83
C PHE A 140 7.72 10.23 9.53
N ALA A 141 7.65 10.16 10.86
CA ALA A 141 8.31 9.11 11.62
C ALA A 141 7.83 7.71 11.21
N CYS A 142 6.52 7.53 10.97
CA CYS A 142 6.00 6.27 10.43
C CYS A 142 6.62 5.93 9.07
N LEU A 143 6.67 6.87 8.13
CA LEU A 143 7.27 6.63 6.81
C LEU A 143 8.75 6.25 6.92
N ILE A 144 9.51 6.90 7.80
CA ILE A 144 10.93 6.56 8.05
C ILE A 144 11.10 5.21 8.75
N MET A 145 10.23 4.85 9.69
CA MET A 145 10.25 3.53 10.33
C MET A 145 10.01 2.40 9.32
N ALA A 146 9.22 2.65 8.28
CA ALA A 146 8.95 1.70 7.20
C ALA A 146 10.12 1.52 6.24
N GLU A 147 10.83 2.59 5.87
CA GLU A 147 11.86 2.54 4.82
C GLU A 147 13.22 1.98 5.27
N GLY A 148 13.51 1.95 6.57
CA GLY A 148 14.62 1.17 7.14
C GLY A 148 16.06 1.53 6.71
N GLY A 149 16.25 2.51 5.82
CA GLY A 149 17.55 2.99 5.34
C GLY A 149 17.59 3.60 3.93
N GLU A 150 16.54 3.45 3.12
CA GLU A 150 16.49 3.97 1.73
C GLU A 150 15.65 5.25 1.59
N VAL A 151 15.89 6.26 2.43
CA VAL A 151 15.17 7.53 2.29
C VAL A 151 15.70 8.29 1.06
N GLU A 152 15.04 8.12 -0.09
CA GLU A 152 15.49 8.73 -1.36
C GLU A 152 15.42 10.26 -1.34
N ASP A 153 14.38 10.83 -0.71
CA ASP A 153 14.12 12.27 -0.69
C ASP A 153 13.29 12.64 0.56
N VAL A 154 13.98 13.23 1.54
CA VAL A 154 13.41 13.63 2.83
C VAL A 154 12.31 14.69 2.68
N ASP A 155 12.48 15.63 1.75
CA ASP A 155 11.53 16.73 1.54
C ASP A 155 10.23 16.22 0.92
N ARG A 156 10.33 15.30 -0.06
CA ARG A 156 9.15 14.62 -0.62
C ARG A 156 8.44 13.80 0.44
N MET A 157 9.18 13.08 1.29
CA MET A 157 8.57 12.31 2.37
C MET A 157 7.86 13.22 3.39
N ALA A 158 8.48 14.34 3.77
CA ALA A 158 7.86 15.35 4.62
C ALA A 158 6.58 15.94 3.99
N HIS A 159 6.58 16.16 2.67
CA HIS A 159 5.38 16.56 1.95
C HIS A 159 4.27 15.50 2.04
N VAL A 160 4.58 14.23 1.78
CA VAL A 160 3.60 13.13 1.90
C VAL A 160 3.06 13.03 3.32
N ALA A 161 3.94 13.09 4.33
CA ALA A 161 3.55 13.10 5.74
C ALA A 161 2.58 14.23 6.08
N LYS A 162 2.81 15.44 5.55
CA LYS A 162 1.92 16.58 5.72
C LYS A 162 0.56 16.36 5.06
N THR A 163 0.52 15.77 3.87
CA THR A 163 -0.75 15.44 3.20
C THR A 163 -1.56 14.39 3.97
N LEU A 164 -0.90 13.38 4.53
CA LEU A 164 -1.54 12.38 5.42
C LEU A 164 -2.06 13.02 6.70
N ALA A 165 -1.26 13.88 7.34
CA ALA A 165 -1.66 14.58 8.56
C ALA A 165 -2.87 15.48 8.32
N ARG A 166 -2.90 16.23 7.21
CA ARG A 166 -4.04 17.05 6.82
C ARG A 166 -5.30 16.21 6.62
N ALA A 167 -5.18 15.07 5.94
CA ALA A 167 -6.30 14.15 5.75
C ALA A 167 -6.81 13.55 7.06
N ALA A 168 -5.94 13.39 8.07
CA ALA A 168 -6.28 12.90 9.40
C ALA A 168 -6.93 13.96 10.31
N MET A 169 -6.90 15.24 9.94
CA MET A 169 -7.58 16.29 10.70
C MET A 169 -9.10 16.10 10.65
N PRO A 170 -9.82 16.35 11.75
CA PRO A 170 -11.27 16.23 11.76
C PRO A 170 -11.90 17.25 10.79
N PRO A 171 -12.99 16.88 10.09
CA PRO A 171 -13.56 17.66 8.99
C PRO A 171 -14.32 18.94 9.41
N SER A 172 -14.47 19.20 10.71
CA SER A 172 -15.16 20.39 11.21
C SER A 172 -14.38 21.66 10.86
N ALA A 173 -15.07 22.60 10.19
CA ALA A 173 -14.50 23.90 9.83
C ALA A 173 -13.90 24.58 11.07
N GLY A 174 -12.59 24.81 11.05
CA GLY A 174 -11.86 25.49 12.13
C GLY A 174 -11.19 24.56 13.15
N SER A 175 -11.29 23.24 13.02
CA SER A 175 -10.51 22.33 13.88
C SER A 175 -9.02 22.41 13.57
N THR A 176 -8.26 23.00 14.49
CA THR A 176 -6.79 23.13 14.41
C THR A 176 -6.05 21.96 15.03
N GLN A 177 -6.77 21.05 15.69
CA GLN A 177 -6.23 19.91 16.41
C GLN A 177 -7.08 18.65 16.20
N ALA A 178 -6.44 17.49 16.26
CA ALA A 178 -7.06 16.17 16.23
C ALA A 178 -6.78 15.44 17.55
N SER A 179 -7.81 14.84 18.15
CA SER A 179 -7.64 14.00 19.34
C SER A 179 -7.08 12.62 18.97
N SER A 180 -6.61 11.87 19.97
CA SER A 180 -6.20 10.48 19.75
C SER A 180 -7.34 9.60 19.21
N ASP A 181 -8.59 9.87 19.60
CA ASP A 181 -9.74 9.09 19.11
C ASP A 181 -10.11 9.47 17.66
N ASP A 182 -9.92 10.73 17.27
CA ASP A 182 -10.07 11.15 15.87
C ASP A 182 -9.03 10.46 14.99
N PHE A 183 -7.78 10.44 15.43
CA PHE A 183 -6.70 9.74 14.72
C PHE A 183 -6.98 8.24 14.62
N VAL A 184 -7.37 7.57 15.72
CA VAL A 184 -7.68 6.13 15.73
C VAL A 184 -8.86 5.79 14.81
N ARG A 185 -9.90 6.64 14.79
CA ARG A 185 -11.04 6.48 13.89
C ARG A 185 -10.63 6.64 12.43
N TRP A 186 -9.87 7.68 12.13
CA TRP A 186 -9.40 7.96 10.78
C TRP A 186 -8.48 6.86 10.25
N VAL A 187 -7.47 6.46 11.02
CA VAL A 187 -6.52 5.43 10.61
C VAL A 187 -7.21 4.08 10.44
N GLY A 188 -8.16 3.73 11.32
CA GLY A 188 -8.93 2.50 11.18
C GLY A 188 -9.78 2.45 9.91
N ALA A 189 -10.28 3.59 9.44
CA ALA A 189 -11.07 3.67 8.21
C ALA A 189 -10.18 3.74 6.94
N GLN A 190 -9.16 4.58 6.97
CA GLN A 190 -8.38 4.93 5.78
C GLN A 190 -7.15 4.03 5.62
N PHE A 191 -6.38 3.79 6.69
CA PHE A 191 -5.08 3.13 6.68
C PHE A 191 -4.95 2.10 7.82
N PRO A 192 -5.78 1.04 7.84
CA PRO A 192 -5.95 0.16 8.99
C PRO A 192 -4.69 -0.58 9.41
N LEU A 193 -3.68 -0.71 8.53
CA LEU A 193 -2.41 -1.36 8.82
C LEU A 193 -1.29 -0.36 9.18
N LEU A 194 -1.55 0.95 9.28
CA LEU A 194 -0.49 1.94 9.58
C LEU A 194 0.26 1.61 10.88
N TYR A 195 -0.46 1.10 11.88
CA TYR A 195 0.11 0.71 13.16
C TYR A 195 1.16 -0.41 13.05
N THR A 196 1.08 -1.27 12.02
CA THR A 196 2.01 -2.40 11.88
C THR A 196 3.43 -1.93 11.56
N ILE A 197 3.59 -0.74 10.98
CA ILE A 197 4.90 -0.10 10.76
C ILE A 197 5.58 0.17 12.11
N PHE A 198 4.92 0.95 12.98
CA PHE A 198 5.44 1.29 14.31
C PHE A 198 5.64 0.03 15.16
N MET A 199 4.67 -0.88 15.14
CA MET A 199 4.73 -2.16 15.85
C MET A 199 5.96 -2.98 15.43
N SER A 200 6.22 -3.10 14.12
CA SER A 200 7.36 -3.88 13.59
C SER A 200 8.70 -3.19 13.87
N TRP A 201 8.74 -1.85 13.85
CA TRP A 201 9.93 -1.10 14.22
C TRP A 201 10.27 -1.27 15.72
N MET A 202 9.28 -1.12 16.59
CA MET A 202 9.44 -1.36 18.03
C MET A 202 9.83 -2.81 18.34
N ALA A 203 9.19 -3.79 17.69
CA ALA A 203 9.50 -5.20 17.88
C ALA A 203 10.96 -5.52 17.50
N ARG A 204 11.45 -5.01 16.36
CA ARG A 204 12.86 -5.15 15.95
C ARG A 204 13.83 -4.53 16.97
N LYS A 205 13.50 -3.35 17.52
CA LYS A 205 14.32 -2.68 18.54
C LYS A 205 14.33 -3.44 19.88
N CYS A 206 13.28 -4.19 20.20
CA CYS A 206 13.13 -4.94 21.46
C CYS A 206 13.74 -6.35 21.39
N PHE A 207 13.45 -7.10 20.32
CA PHE A 207 13.75 -8.54 20.26
C PHE A 207 14.63 -8.94 19.06
N GLU A 208 15.13 -7.97 18.29
CA GLU A 208 16.12 -8.18 17.23
C GLU A 208 15.67 -9.27 16.24
N SER A 209 16.45 -10.35 16.09
CA SER A 209 16.18 -11.44 15.14
C SER A 209 15.08 -12.42 15.59
N LEU A 210 14.56 -12.29 16.82
CA LEU A 210 13.50 -13.18 17.32
C LEU A 210 12.12 -12.85 16.71
N THR A 211 11.96 -11.67 16.10
CA THR A 211 10.68 -11.24 15.52
C THR A 211 10.66 -11.39 14.02
N LYS A 212 9.58 -11.95 13.49
CA LYS A 212 9.19 -11.69 12.10
C LYS A 212 8.51 -10.32 12.03
N ALA A 213 8.94 -9.46 11.10
CA ALA A 213 8.29 -8.18 10.87
C ALA A 213 6.81 -8.41 10.48
N SER A 214 5.90 -7.67 11.10
CA SER A 214 4.47 -7.70 10.76
C SER A 214 4.11 -6.74 9.65
N TYR A 215 5.07 -5.93 9.23
CA TYR A 215 4.97 -4.99 8.12
C TYR A 215 6.18 -5.18 7.21
N GLU A 216 5.92 -5.27 5.92
CA GLU A 216 6.94 -5.26 4.88
C GLU A 216 6.66 -4.10 3.92
N ALA A 217 7.67 -3.26 3.68
CA ALA A 217 7.53 -2.14 2.75
C ALA A 217 7.42 -2.65 1.31
N PRO A 218 6.60 -2.01 0.45
CA PRO A 218 6.46 -2.39 -0.95
C PRO A 218 7.80 -2.30 -1.69
N GLN A 219 8.16 -3.37 -2.40
CA GLN A 219 9.36 -3.41 -3.23
C GLN A 219 8.99 -3.22 -4.69
N LEU A 220 9.26 -2.03 -5.23
CA LEU A 220 8.89 -1.72 -6.61
C LEU A 220 9.93 -2.26 -7.58
N SER A 221 9.48 -3.03 -8.57
CA SER A 221 10.33 -3.48 -9.70
C SER A 221 10.97 -2.31 -10.48
N HIS A 222 10.33 -1.14 -10.47
CA HIS A 222 10.76 0.06 -11.19
C HIS A 222 10.46 1.31 -10.35
N LYS A 223 11.08 2.44 -10.65
CA LYS A 223 10.63 3.74 -10.13
C LYS A 223 9.31 4.14 -10.81
N SER A 224 8.36 4.65 -10.02
CA SER A 224 7.14 5.26 -10.54
C SER A 224 7.44 6.67 -11.08
N GLY A 225 6.82 7.01 -12.21
CA GLY A 225 6.80 8.37 -12.78
C GLY A 225 5.63 9.22 -12.27
N ILE A 226 4.75 8.66 -11.43
CA ILE A 226 3.60 9.37 -10.85
C ILE A 226 3.77 9.57 -9.34
N LEU A 227 4.10 8.51 -8.59
CA LEU A 227 4.16 8.54 -7.13
C LEU A 227 5.59 8.43 -6.61
N SER A 228 5.87 9.10 -5.49
CA SER A 228 7.06 8.84 -4.69
C SER A 228 6.93 7.52 -3.92
N ARG A 229 8.05 6.94 -3.49
CA ARG A 229 8.09 5.72 -2.66
C ARG A 229 7.21 5.83 -1.40
N SER A 230 7.20 7.00 -0.76
CA SER A 230 6.41 7.24 0.45
C SER A 230 4.90 7.12 0.23
N TYR A 231 4.38 7.42 -0.97
CA TYR A 231 2.98 7.15 -1.29
C TYR A 231 2.68 5.65 -1.43
N PHE A 232 3.62 4.86 -1.97
CA PHE A 232 3.47 3.39 -1.98
C PHE A 232 3.50 2.83 -0.56
N VAL A 233 4.39 3.33 0.30
CA VAL A 233 4.41 2.98 1.74
C VAL A 233 3.05 3.30 2.37
N ALA A 234 2.50 4.51 2.16
CA ALA A 234 1.17 4.85 2.67
C ALA A 234 0.08 3.92 2.14
N LEU A 235 0.02 3.66 0.83
CA LEU A 235 -0.96 2.75 0.23
C LEU A 235 -0.81 1.31 0.74
N SER A 236 0.42 0.85 1.03
CA SER A 236 0.66 -0.48 1.60
C SER A 236 0.06 -0.68 3.00
N THR A 237 -0.35 0.42 3.65
CA THR A 237 -1.06 0.37 4.93
C THR A 237 -2.58 0.26 4.78
N VAL A 238 -3.10 0.21 3.55
CA VAL A 238 -4.52 -0.02 3.25
C VAL A 238 -4.83 -1.53 3.16
N THR A 239 -3.93 -2.32 2.59
CA THR A 239 -4.06 -3.78 2.40
C THR A 239 -2.70 -4.47 2.39
N THR A 240 -2.63 -5.70 2.90
CA THR A 240 -1.42 -6.53 2.92
C THR A 240 -0.99 -6.98 1.52
N SER A 241 -1.88 -6.98 0.52
CA SER A 241 -1.53 -7.30 -0.87
C SER A 241 -0.49 -6.33 -1.46
N LEU A 242 -0.35 -5.13 -0.87
CA LEU A 242 0.64 -4.13 -1.28
C LEU A 242 1.94 -4.21 -0.44
N GLN A 243 2.06 -5.17 0.48
CA GLN A 243 3.27 -5.44 1.27
C GLN A 243 4.05 -6.61 0.65
N THR A 244 4.14 -6.60 -0.67
CA THR A 244 4.82 -7.61 -1.50
C THR A 244 5.67 -6.92 -2.56
N PRO A 245 6.51 -7.65 -3.31
CA PRO A 245 7.10 -7.12 -4.53
C PRO A 245 6.02 -6.70 -5.54
N LEU A 246 6.09 -5.45 -5.98
CA LEU A 246 5.17 -4.82 -6.93
C LEU A 246 5.80 -4.72 -8.32
N SER A 247 5.18 -5.39 -9.28
CA SER A 247 5.66 -5.46 -10.66
C SER A 247 4.93 -4.47 -11.55
N ARG A 248 5.65 -3.57 -12.21
CA ARG A 248 5.03 -2.59 -13.12
C ARG A 248 4.54 -3.32 -14.36
N LEU A 249 3.23 -3.49 -14.47
CA LEU A 249 2.59 -4.17 -15.60
C LEU A 249 2.45 -3.25 -16.80
N TYR A 250 2.13 -1.97 -16.57
CA TYR A 250 1.88 -0.98 -17.62
C TYR A 250 2.32 0.42 -17.16
N THR A 251 2.85 1.21 -18.07
CA THR A 251 3.01 2.66 -17.90
C THR A 251 2.80 3.39 -19.22
N SER A 252 1.93 4.41 -19.23
CA SER A 252 1.67 5.20 -20.45
C SER A 252 2.92 5.88 -21.01
N ALA A 253 3.95 6.12 -20.18
CA ALA A 253 5.20 6.74 -20.60
C ALA A 253 6.07 5.82 -21.50
N GLN A 254 5.94 4.50 -21.37
CA GLN A 254 6.72 3.53 -22.17
C GLN A 254 5.81 2.79 -23.16
N ASP A 255 4.63 2.40 -22.70
CA ASP A 255 3.70 1.60 -23.48
C ASP A 255 2.78 2.46 -24.35
N GLY A 256 2.72 3.78 -24.13
CA GLY A 256 1.81 4.69 -24.80
C GLY A 256 0.37 4.57 -24.30
N LEU A 257 -0.39 5.66 -24.38
CA LEU A 257 -1.78 5.69 -23.91
C LEU A 257 -2.72 5.03 -24.95
N SER A 258 -2.98 3.73 -24.77
CA SER A 258 -3.88 2.95 -25.64
C SER A 258 -4.59 1.86 -24.86
N PHE A 259 -5.92 1.81 -24.93
CA PHE A 259 -6.71 0.81 -24.20
C PHE A 259 -6.38 -0.63 -24.60
N ASN A 260 -6.08 -0.87 -25.88
CA ASN A 260 -5.64 -2.19 -26.34
C ASN A 260 -4.32 -2.62 -25.68
N ARG A 261 -3.38 -1.68 -25.53
CA ARG A 261 -2.10 -1.94 -24.85
C ARG A 261 -2.33 -2.15 -23.36
N LEU A 262 -3.07 -1.26 -22.70
CA LEU A 262 -3.47 -1.44 -21.30
C LEU A 262 -4.09 -2.84 -21.07
N SER A 263 -5.08 -3.22 -21.88
CA SER A 263 -5.76 -4.52 -21.79
C SER A 263 -4.79 -5.69 -21.95
N TYR A 264 -3.87 -5.63 -22.93
CA TYR A 264 -2.82 -6.62 -23.12
C TYR A 264 -1.87 -6.74 -21.90
N HIS A 265 -1.64 -5.64 -21.20
CA HIS A 265 -0.76 -5.59 -20.04
C HIS A 265 -1.41 -6.03 -18.72
N ILE A 266 -2.74 -6.05 -18.62
CA ILE A 266 -3.46 -6.45 -17.40
C ILE A 266 -4.16 -7.81 -17.51
N LEU A 267 -4.61 -8.21 -18.71
CA LEU A 267 -5.26 -9.51 -18.91
C LEU A 267 -4.27 -10.66 -18.75
N GLY A 268 -4.73 -11.75 -18.11
CA GLY A 268 -3.92 -12.92 -17.78
C GLY A 268 -3.07 -12.79 -16.52
N TYR A 269 -2.99 -11.61 -15.91
CA TYR A 269 -2.38 -11.46 -14.58
C TYR A 269 -3.39 -11.91 -13.52
N SER A 270 -3.10 -13.03 -12.84
CA SER A 270 -4.05 -13.68 -11.92
C SER A 270 -4.20 -12.99 -10.55
N GLY A 271 -3.35 -12.01 -10.25
CA GLY A 271 -3.26 -11.38 -8.95
C GLY A 271 -3.90 -9.98 -8.87
N PRO A 272 -3.90 -9.37 -7.67
CA PRO A 272 -4.41 -8.01 -7.49
C PRO A 272 -3.61 -6.97 -8.27
N THR A 273 -4.25 -5.88 -8.67
CA THR A 273 -3.60 -4.77 -9.37
C THR A 273 -3.88 -3.42 -8.73
N LEU A 274 -2.86 -2.57 -8.63
CA LEU A 274 -2.95 -1.17 -8.25
C LEU A 274 -2.80 -0.30 -9.50
N THR A 275 -3.85 0.43 -9.87
CA THR A 275 -3.86 1.37 -10.98
C THR A 275 -3.79 2.79 -10.45
N ILE A 276 -2.81 3.56 -10.93
CA ILE A 276 -2.55 4.95 -10.55
C ILE A 276 -2.74 5.82 -11.79
N ILE A 277 -3.50 6.90 -11.66
CA ILE A 277 -3.83 7.84 -12.71
C ILE A 277 -3.48 9.24 -12.23
N ARG A 278 -2.84 10.02 -13.10
CA ARG A 278 -2.72 11.48 -12.97
C ARG A 278 -3.51 12.11 -14.11
N ASP A 279 -4.44 13.01 -13.78
CA ASP A 279 -5.15 13.80 -14.78
C ASP A 279 -4.33 15.03 -15.21
N THR A 280 -4.70 15.63 -16.33
CA THR A 280 -4.05 16.85 -16.88
C THR A 280 -4.18 18.08 -15.98
N GLN A 281 -5.04 18.04 -14.97
CA GLN A 281 -5.19 19.09 -13.95
C GLN A 281 -4.40 18.77 -12.67
N GLY A 282 -3.66 17.66 -12.64
CA GLY A 282 -2.75 17.29 -11.56
C GLY A 282 -3.37 16.50 -10.41
N ALA A 283 -4.65 16.13 -10.46
CA ALA A 283 -5.19 15.19 -9.47
C ALA A 283 -4.59 13.80 -9.69
N VAL A 284 -4.26 13.15 -8.59
CA VAL A 284 -3.71 11.78 -8.59
C VAL A 284 -4.69 10.89 -7.84
N PHE A 285 -5.19 9.87 -8.51
CA PHE A 285 -6.24 8.98 -8.01
C PHE A 285 -6.13 7.62 -8.70
N GLY A 286 -6.97 6.67 -8.31
CA GLY A 286 -6.91 5.36 -8.91
C GLY A 286 -7.78 4.33 -8.22
N MET A 287 -7.42 3.07 -8.45
CA MET A 287 -8.13 1.91 -7.95
C MET A 287 -7.17 0.80 -7.56
N PHE A 288 -7.55 0.05 -6.53
CA PHE A 288 -7.00 -1.26 -6.25
C PHE A 288 -8.08 -2.29 -6.56
N CYS A 289 -7.68 -3.30 -7.31
CA CYS A 289 -8.54 -4.41 -7.73
C CYS A 289 -7.98 -5.68 -7.11
N ASP A 290 -8.80 -6.37 -6.32
CA ASP A 290 -8.41 -7.53 -5.52
C ASP A 290 -8.45 -8.86 -6.29
N THR A 291 -8.93 -8.83 -7.53
CA THR A 291 -9.07 -9.99 -8.40
C THR A 291 -8.54 -9.68 -9.81
N GLU A 292 -8.25 -10.73 -10.56
CA GLU A 292 -7.76 -10.64 -11.94
C GLU A 292 -8.73 -9.92 -12.89
N TRP A 293 -8.19 -9.23 -13.89
CA TRP A 293 -8.99 -8.60 -14.94
C TRP A 293 -9.55 -9.63 -15.92
N LYS A 294 -10.84 -9.49 -16.28
CA LYS A 294 -11.54 -10.38 -17.21
C LYS A 294 -12.36 -9.58 -18.21
N GLU A 295 -12.24 -9.94 -19.47
CA GLU A 295 -13.13 -9.48 -20.52
C GLU A 295 -14.56 -10.00 -20.25
N SER A 296 -15.49 -9.09 -19.93
CA SER A 296 -16.82 -9.45 -19.45
C SER A 296 -17.86 -8.37 -19.76
N SER A 297 -19.08 -8.80 -20.10
CA SER A 297 -20.25 -7.92 -20.20
C SER A 297 -20.95 -7.67 -18.85
N ARG A 298 -20.47 -8.31 -17.78
CA ARG A 298 -21.01 -8.22 -16.41
C ARG A 298 -19.95 -7.76 -15.44
N TYR A 299 -20.38 -7.12 -14.36
CA TYR A 299 -19.50 -6.81 -13.24
C TYR A 299 -18.98 -8.08 -12.55
N TYR A 300 -17.80 -7.95 -11.96
CA TYR A 300 -17.14 -8.95 -11.12
C TYR A 300 -16.28 -8.23 -10.07
N GLY A 301 -15.46 -8.98 -9.33
CA GLY A 301 -14.55 -8.43 -8.31
C GLY A 301 -14.96 -8.80 -6.89
N GLY A 302 -14.13 -8.44 -5.92
CA GLY A 302 -14.37 -8.72 -4.50
C GLY A 302 -14.50 -7.46 -3.64
N ASN A 303 -14.76 -7.69 -2.36
CA ASN A 303 -14.90 -6.65 -1.34
C ASN A 303 -13.56 -6.01 -0.91
N GLY A 304 -12.43 -6.55 -1.36
CA GLY A 304 -11.10 -5.98 -1.17
C GLY A 304 -10.79 -4.83 -2.14
N CYS A 305 -11.62 -4.63 -3.17
CA CYS A 305 -11.54 -3.49 -4.07
C CYS A 305 -11.69 -2.16 -3.31
N PHE A 306 -10.94 -1.14 -3.72
CA PHE A 306 -11.14 0.23 -3.26
C PHE A 306 -10.71 1.23 -4.31
N LEU A 307 -11.29 2.43 -4.24
CA LEU A 307 -10.84 3.59 -4.99
C LEU A 307 -10.04 4.49 -4.06
N PHE A 308 -9.16 5.31 -4.62
CA PHE A 308 -8.41 6.26 -3.82
C PHE A 308 -8.15 7.55 -4.57
N ARG A 309 -7.89 8.59 -3.79
CA ARG A 309 -7.31 9.86 -4.23
C ARG A 309 -6.10 10.15 -3.36
N LEU A 310 -5.03 10.66 -3.97
CA LEU A 310 -3.79 11.06 -3.30
C LEU A 310 -3.50 12.56 -3.45
N ALA A 311 -4.01 13.21 -4.49
CA ALA A 311 -3.88 14.66 -4.69
C ALA A 311 -5.18 15.30 -5.22
N PRO A 312 -5.56 16.50 -4.74
CA PRO A 312 -4.87 17.32 -3.75
C PRO A 312 -5.11 16.86 -2.29
N GLU A 313 -6.07 15.96 -2.06
CA GLU A 313 -6.42 15.44 -0.74
C GLU A 313 -6.42 13.90 -0.76
N ILE A 314 -5.87 13.31 0.29
CA ILE A 314 -5.81 11.85 0.44
C ILE A 314 -7.15 11.32 0.94
N ALA A 315 -7.70 10.34 0.24
CA ALA A 315 -8.88 9.59 0.68
C ALA A 315 -8.90 8.19 0.06
N ILE A 316 -9.29 7.20 0.86
CA ILE A 316 -9.59 5.83 0.46
C ILE A 316 -11.12 5.67 0.51
N TYR A 317 -11.68 5.17 -0.58
CA TYR A 317 -13.11 4.91 -0.75
C TYR A 317 -13.33 3.42 -0.90
N ARG A 318 -13.79 2.78 0.17
CA ARG A 318 -14.00 1.34 0.24
C ARG A 318 -15.31 0.94 -0.41
N VAL A 319 -15.50 -0.36 -0.60
CA VAL A 319 -16.81 -0.93 -0.93
C VAL A 319 -17.84 -0.50 0.13
N SER A 320 -19.03 -0.13 -0.34
CA SER A 320 -20.12 0.33 0.52
C SER A 320 -20.56 -0.74 1.51
N ALA A 321 -20.60 -0.40 2.79
CA ALA A 321 -21.05 -1.30 3.85
C ALA A 321 -22.53 -1.73 3.72
N SER A 322 -23.32 -1.06 2.88
CA SER A 322 -24.71 -1.44 2.62
C SER A 322 -24.84 -2.77 1.88
N GLY A 323 -23.79 -3.23 1.18
CA GLY A 323 -23.85 -4.43 0.33
C GLY A 323 -24.91 -4.35 -0.77
N ALA A 324 -25.44 -3.15 -1.05
CA ALA A 324 -26.61 -2.98 -1.92
C ALA A 324 -26.30 -3.26 -3.40
N ASN A 325 -25.02 -3.23 -3.78
CA ASN A 325 -24.60 -3.46 -5.16
C ASN A 325 -23.16 -3.98 -5.23
N GLU A 326 -22.98 -5.17 -5.80
CA GLU A 326 -21.69 -5.86 -5.95
C GLU A 326 -20.99 -5.54 -7.29
N ASN A 327 -21.38 -4.43 -7.93
CA ASN A 327 -20.77 -3.95 -9.16
C ASN A 327 -19.37 -3.34 -8.90
N TYR A 328 -18.35 -4.17 -8.66
CA TYR A 328 -17.03 -3.67 -8.27
C TYR A 328 -16.13 -3.33 -9.46
N MET A 329 -15.89 -4.30 -10.34
CA MET A 329 -14.98 -4.22 -11.49
C MET A 329 -15.72 -4.50 -12.80
N TYR A 330 -15.33 -3.81 -13.86
CA TYR A 330 -15.87 -3.96 -15.20
C TYR A 330 -14.75 -3.78 -16.23
N LEU A 331 -14.66 -4.69 -17.21
CA LEU A 331 -13.80 -4.52 -18.36
C LEU A 331 -14.48 -5.14 -19.58
N ASN A 332 -14.78 -4.28 -20.55
CA ASN A 332 -15.40 -4.70 -21.81
C ASN A 332 -14.73 -3.95 -22.97
N SER A 333 -14.22 -4.68 -23.95
CA SER A 333 -13.66 -4.17 -25.19
C SER A 333 -14.53 -4.51 -26.40
N LYS A 334 -15.61 -5.28 -26.21
CA LYS A 334 -16.40 -5.89 -27.29
C LYS A 334 -17.85 -5.40 -27.34
N GLY A 335 -18.44 -5.52 -28.52
CA GLY A 335 -19.83 -5.16 -28.78
C GLY A 335 -20.09 -3.65 -28.75
N PHE A 336 -21.32 -3.25 -29.08
CA PHE A 336 -21.74 -1.84 -29.14
C PHE A 336 -22.84 -1.48 -28.14
N ALA A 337 -23.47 -2.48 -27.52
CA ALA A 337 -24.60 -2.28 -26.63
C ALA A 337 -24.22 -1.84 -25.22
N LEU A 338 -22.99 -2.17 -24.79
CA LEU A 338 -22.47 -1.83 -23.47
C LEU A 338 -21.23 -0.94 -23.63
N PRO A 339 -20.91 -0.09 -22.64
CA PRO A 339 -19.74 0.77 -22.68
C PRO A 339 -18.46 -0.03 -22.92
N ARG A 340 -17.57 0.50 -23.76
CA ARG A 340 -16.26 -0.09 -24.01
C ARG A 340 -15.23 0.67 -23.18
N GLY A 341 -14.53 -0.04 -22.31
CA GLY A 341 -13.63 0.56 -21.33
C GLY A 341 -13.47 -0.28 -20.08
N LEU A 342 -12.84 0.35 -19.08
CA LEU A 342 -12.61 -0.18 -17.75
C LEU A 342 -13.41 0.65 -16.74
N GLY A 343 -14.23 -0.01 -15.93
CA GLY A 343 -15.11 0.64 -14.96
C GLY A 343 -14.95 0.08 -13.56
N MET A 344 -15.21 0.94 -12.58
CA MET A 344 -15.38 0.55 -11.18
C MET A 344 -16.67 1.15 -10.66
N GLY A 345 -17.46 0.37 -9.91
CA GLY A 345 -18.64 0.85 -9.20
C GLY A 345 -19.82 1.27 -10.07
N GLY A 346 -21.01 1.36 -9.47
CA GLY A 346 -22.18 1.99 -10.11
C GLY A 346 -22.97 1.02 -11.00
N SER A 347 -23.35 1.47 -12.20
CA SER A 347 -24.02 0.68 -13.22
C SER A 347 -23.40 0.93 -14.59
N THR A 348 -23.75 0.11 -15.58
CA THR A 348 -23.28 0.29 -16.96
C THR A 348 -23.72 1.61 -17.60
N ASP A 349 -24.70 2.31 -17.01
CA ASP A 349 -25.10 3.65 -17.47
C ASP A 349 -24.31 4.75 -16.77
N LYS A 350 -23.77 4.47 -15.57
CA LYS A 350 -23.11 5.47 -14.72
C LYS A 350 -22.17 4.80 -13.72
N PHE A 351 -20.89 4.73 -14.07
CA PHE A 351 -19.86 4.15 -13.20
C PHE A 351 -19.44 5.10 -12.09
N ARG A 352 -18.78 4.57 -11.06
CA ARG A 352 -18.08 5.40 -10.07
C ARG A 352 -16.78 5.99 -10.63
N LEU A 353 -16.06 5.18 -11.38
CA LEU A 353 -14.90 5.57 -12.18
C LEU A 353 -14.98 4.80 -13.50
N PHE A 354 -14.84 5.49 -14.62
CA PHE A 354 -14.83 4.90 -15.95
C PHE A 354 -13.67 5.44 -16.76
N LEU A 355 -12.84 4.54 -17.28
CA LEU A 355 -11.81 4.81 -18.27
C LEU A 355 -12.36 4.30 -19.61
N SER A 356 -12.67 5.22 -20.51
CA SER A 356 -13.17 4.87 -21.83
C SER A 356 -12.11 4.11 -22.65
N GLU A 357 -12.53 3.39 -23.69
CA GLU A 357 -11.59 2.75 -24.61
C GLU A 357 -10.67 3.71 -25.37
N ASP A 358 -11.06 4.99 -25.44
CA ASP A 358 -10.24 6.04 -26.04
C ASP A 358 -9.17 6.55 -25.05
N LEU A 359 -9.33 6.27 -23.74
CA LEU A 359 -8.50 6.79 -22.63
C LEU A 359 -8.30 8.32 -22.62
N ASP A 360 -9.21 9.04 -23.27
CA ASP A 360 -9.19 10.49 -23.45
C ASP A 360 -10.41 11.14 -22.75
N GLU A 361 -10.96 12.21 -23.32
CA GLU A 361 -12.05 13.06 -22.78
C GLU A 361 -13.33 12.30 -22.37
N ASN A 362 -13.55 11.07 -22.87
CA ASN A 362 -14.71 10.25 -22.54
C ASN A 362 -14.59 9.54 -21.17
N SER A 363 -13.45 9.69 -20.49
CA SER A 363 -13.23 9.14 -19.14
C SER A 363 -13.85 10.03 -18.07
N TYR A 364 -14.47 9.42 -17.06
CA TYR A 364 -15.21 10.17 -16.04
C TYR A 364 -15.27 9.49 -14.67
N THR A 365 -15.62 10.26 -13.65
CA THR A 365 -15.95 9.80 -12.30
C THR A 365 -17.28 10.37 -11.85
N THR A 366 -17.92 9.70 -10.89
CA THR A 366 -19.09 10.21 -10.19
C THR A 366 -18.84 10.29 -8.69
N ALA A 367 -19.46 11.25 -8.02
CA ALA A 367 -19.22 11.44 -6.59
C ALA A 367 -19.86 10.36 -5.71
N LYS A 368 -20.89 9.67 -6.20
CA LYS A 368 -21.69 8.72 -5.42
C LYS A 368 -22.13 7.54 -6.28
N CYS A 369 -22.14 6.36 -5.69
CA CYS A 369 -22.72 5.14 -6.24
C CYS A 369 -23.16 4.23 -5.09
N LEU A 370 -23.79 3.09 -5.40
CA LEU A 370 -24.18 2.10 -4.37
C LEU A 370 -23.06 1.11 -4.00
N SER A 371 -21.99 1.05 -4.80
CA SER A 371 -20.93 0.04 -4.67
C SER A 371 -19.74 0.51 -3.81
N PHE A 372 -19.47 1.82 -3.76
CA PHE A 372 -18.31 2.41 -3.08
C PHE A 372 -18.69 3.67 -2.30
N GLU A 373 -17.97 3.94 -1.22
CA GLU A 373 -18.09 5.13 -0.37
C GLU A 373 -18.01 6.44 -1.15
N PRO A 374 -18.86 7.45 -0.88
CA PRO A 374 -18.94 8.65 -1.69
C PRO A 374 -17.71 9.56 -1.56
N GLY A 375 -17.42 10.34 -2.61
CA GLY A 375 -16.34 11.32 -2.65
C GLY A 375 -15.80 11.55 -4.05
N ARG A 376 -15.06 12.65 -4.22
CA ARG A 376 -14.51 13.10 -5.51
C ARG A 376 -13.13 12.47 -5.75
N LEU A 377 -12.94 11.80 -6.89
CA LEU A 377 -11.67 11.17 -7.28
C LEU A 377 -10.75 12.11 -8.07
N SER A 378 -11.23 12.63 -9.21
CA SER A 378 -10.47 13.49 -10.12
C SER A 378 -10.72 14.97 -9.88
N SER A 379 -10.06 15.83 -10.67
CA SER A 379 -10.25 17.29 -10.62
C SER A 379 -11.70 17.69 -10.97
N SER A 380 -12.26 17.08 -12.01
CA SER A 380 -13.63 17.28 -12.51
C SER A 380 -14.31 15.94 -12.82
N GLU A 381 -15.65 15.93 -12.99
CA GLU A 381 -16.39 14.69 -13.31
C GLU A 381 -15.87 14.04 -14.60
N GLN A 382 -15.62 14.83 -15.65
CA GLN A 382 -14.86 14.39 -16.81
C GLN A 382 -13.39 14.75 -16.64
N PHE A 383 -12.47 13.90 -17.08
CA PHE A 383 -11.03 14.15 -16.96
C PHE A 383 -10.27 13.55 -18.14
N VAL A 384 -9.10 14.14 -18.43
CA VAL A 384 -8.15 13.63 -19.42
C VAL A 384 -6.95 13.05 -18.68
N ILE A 385 -6.52 11.85 -19.08
CA ILE A 385 -5.39 11.15 -18.47
C ILE A 385 -4.09 11.76 -18.99
N ASP A 386 -3.26 12.31 -18.09
CA ASP A 386 -1.89 12.71 -18.39
C ASP A 386 -0.93 11.52 -18.29
N ALA A 387 -1.02 10.76 -17.20
CA ALA A 387 -0.20 9.57 -16.98
C ALA A 387 -0.98 8.46 -16.27
N MET A 388 -0.66 7.23 -16.62
CA MET A 388 -1.24 6.04 -16.00
C MET A 388 -0.18 4.97 -15.77
N GLU A 389 -0.23 4.34 -14.60
CA GLU A 389 0.57 3.17 -14.26
C GLU A 389 -0.31 2.06 -13.68
N VAL A 390 0.01 0.81 -13.98
CA VAL A 390 -0.60 -0.37 -13.35
C VAL A 390 0.49 -1.24 -12.75
N TRP A 391 0.33 -1.57 -11.47
CA TRP A 391 1.25 -2.39 -10.68
C TRP A 391 0.55 -3.70 -10.29
N GLY A 392 1.18 -4.83 -10.58
CA GLY A 392 0.74 -6.15 -10.15
C GLY A 392 1.25 -6.45 -8.74
N CYS A 393 0.37 -6.98 -7.89
CA CYS A 393 0.59 -7.20 -6.46
C CYS A 393 0.52 -8.68 -6.05
N GLY A 394 0.36 -9.59 -7.02
CA GLY A 394 0.24 -11.04 -6.84
C GLY A 394 1.55 -11.82 -6.91
N GLY A 395 2.69 -11.15 -7.02
CA GLY A 395 4.02 -11.78 -7.04
C GLY A 395 4.29 -12.65 -8.27
N GLU A 396 5.30 -13.52 -8.16
CA GLU A 396 5.85 -14.30 -9.27
C GLU A 396 4.83 -15.25 -9.92
N GLU A 397 3.92 -15.84 -9.14
CA GLU A 397 2.90 -16.74 -9.66
C GLU A 397 1.98 -16.04 -10.66
N SER A 398 1.53 -14.82 -10.33
CA SER A 398 0.69 -14.02 -11.22
C SER A 398 1.43 -13.54 -12.46
N GLU A 399 2.73 -13.28 -12.37
CA GLU A 399 3.55 -12.98 -13.54
C GLU A 399 3.73 -14.19 -14.47
N LEU A 400 3.90 -15.38 -13.90
CA LEU A 400 3.97 -16.63 -14.67
C LEU A 400 2.63 -16.91 -15.37
N SER A 401 1.51 -16.71 -14.66
CA SER A 401 0.17 -16.80 -15.23
C SER A 401 -0.01 -15.85 -16.42
N GLN A 402 0.45 -14.60 -16.29
CA GLN A 402 0.39 -13.63 -17.38
C GLN A 402 1.24 -14.04 -18.59
N LYS A 403 2.46 -14.56 -18.36
CA LYS A 403 3.32 -15.06 -19.45
C LYS A 403 2.67 -16.23 -20.19
N ALA A 404 2.10 -17.18 -19.45
CA ALA A 404 1.38 -18.32 -20.02
C ALA A 404 0.17 -17.85 -20.86
N HIS A 405 -0.65 -16.95 -20.32
CA HIS A 405 -1.80 -16.39 -21.02
C HIS A 405 -1.41 -15.69 -22.33
N ARG A 406 -0.32 -14.91 -22.32
CA ARG A 406 0.20 -14.26 -23.54
C ARG A 406 0.69 -15.27 -24.57
N GLN A 407 1.37 -16.32 -24.13
CA GLN A 407 1.84 -17.38 -25.02
C GLN A 407 0.66 -18.12 -25.67
N GLU A 408 -0.35 -18.51 -24.89
CA GLU A 408 -1.56 -19.16 -25.40
C GLU A 408 -2.30 -18.27 -26.41
N THR A 409 -2.44 -16.98 -26.09
CA THR A 409 -3.09 -16.01 -26.99
C THR A 409 -2.31 -15.85 -28.29
N ALA A 410 -0.98 -15.76 -28.23
CA ALA A 410 -0.13 -15.69 -29.42
C ALA A 410 -0.23 -16.97 -30.28
N ASP A 411 -0.26 -18.15 -29.64
CA ASP A 411 -0.43 -19.42 -30.33
C ASP A 411 -1.79 -19.54 -31.01
N LEU A 412 -2.87 -19.09 -30.36
CA LEU A 412 -4.21 -19.04 -30.95
C LEU A 412 -4.24 -18.12 -32.18
N ILE A 413 -3.67 -16.92 -32.08
CA ILE A 413 -3.58 -15.97 -33.22
C ILE A 413 -2.77 -16.59 -34.38
N ASN A 414 -1.65 -17.24 -34.07
CA ASN A 414 -0.81 -17.88 -35.08
C ASN A 414 -1.51 -19.07 -35.74
N ARG A 415 -2.29 -19.86 -34.99
CA ARG A 415 -3.11 -20.95 -35.54
C ARG A 415 -4.22 -20.39 -36.44
N ALA A 416 -4.92 -19.35 -36.03
CA ALA A 416 -5.96 -18.70 -36.84
C ALA A 416 -5.39 -18.19 -38.18
N ARG A 417 -4.26 -17.48 -38.16
CA ARG A 417 -3.58 -17.01 -39.37
C ARG A 417 -3.16 -18.14 -40.31
N LYS A 418 -2.73 -19.29 -39.76
CA LYS A 418 -2.38 -20.48 -40.56
C LYS A 418 -3.62 -21.10 -41.22
N VAL A 419 -4.74 -21.17 -40.50
CA VAL A 419 -6.02 -21.67 -41.04
C VAL A 419 -6.51 -20.75 -42.15
N ASP A 420 -6.53 -19.42 -41.94
CA ASP A 420 -6.95 -18.45 -42.95
C ASP A 420 -6.08 -18.54 -44.22
N LYS A 421 -4.75 -18.65 -44.05
CA LYS A 421 -3.83 -18.84 -45.18
C LYS A 421 -4.09 -20.17 -45.91
N ALA A 422 -4.37 -21.25 -45.18
CA ALA A 422 -4.68 -22.54 -45.78
C ALA A 422 -6.03 -22.53 -46.52
N GLN A 423 -7.05 -21.84 -46.00
CA GLN A 423 -8.32 -21.65 -46.69
C GLN A 423 -8.16 -20.80 -47.96
N PHE A 424 -7.39 -19.70 -47.89
CA PHE A 424 -7.09 -18.85 -49.03
C PHE A 424 -6.29 -19.58 -50.13
N VAL A 425 -5.38 -20.48 -49.76
CA VAL A 425 -4.63 -21.34 -50.71
C VAL A 425 -5.43 -22.58 -51.14
N GLY A 426 -6.48 -22.96 -50.40
CA GLY A 426 -7.32 -24.12 -50.73
C GLY A 426 -8.47 -23.80 -51.68
N ASN A 427 -8.86 -22.53 -51.80
CA ASN A 427 -10.00 -22.12 -52.62
C ASN A 427 -9.53 -21.64 -54.01
N ASP A 428 -9.76 -22.44 -55.05
CA ASP A 428 -9.30 -22.13 -56.42
C ASP A 428 -9.95 -20.86 -56.99
N PHE A 429 -11.16 -20.51 -56.54
CA PHE A 429 -11.83 -19.25 -56.87
C PHE A 429 -11.07 -18.02 -56.34
N ASP A 430 -10.56 -18.07 -55.10
CA ASP A 430 -9.84 -16.94 -54.48
C ASP A 430 -8.43 -16.76 -55.09
N LYS A 431 -7.78 -17.87 -55.49
CA LYS A 431 -6.53 -17.82 -56.26
C LYS A 431 -6.70 -17.12 -57.60
N GLU A 432 -7.71 -17.49 -58.39
CA GLU A 432 -7.93 -16.88 -59.71
C GLU A 432 -8.32 -15.40 -59.61
N MET A 433 -9.13 -15.02 -58.61
CA MET A 433 -9.61 -13.64 -58.45
C MET A 433 -8.55 -12.66 -57.92
N PHE A 434 -7.60 -13.10 -57.08
CA PHE A 434 -6.60 -12.21 -56.45
C PHE A 434 -5.15 -12.41 -56.92
N LEU A 435 -4.77 -13.59 -57.41
CA LEU A 435 -3.41 -13.86 -57.91
C LEU A 435 -3.32 -13.85 -59.44
N GLY A 436 -4.46 -13.88 -60.15
CA GLY A 436 -4.54 -13.93 -61.62
C GLY A 436 -3.89 -12.76 -62.36
N LYS A 437 -3.51 -11.68 -61.67
CA LYS A 437 -2.79 -10.53 -62.26
C LYS A 437 -1.41 -10.23 -61.65
N THR A 438 -0.96 -10.97 -60.64
CA THR A 438 0.29 -10.65 -59.93
C THR A 438 1.49 -11.49 -60.39
N PHE A 439 1.25 -12.58 -61.15
CA PHE A 439 2.29 -13.38 -61.81
C PHE A 439 2.14 -13.43 -63.34
N GLY A 440 1.51 -12.41 -63.92
CA GLY A 440 1.42 -12.25 -65.37
C GLY A 440 2.52 -11.33 -65.90
N HIS A 441 3.72 -11.87 -66.12
CA HIS A 441 4.81 -11.45 -67.05
C HIS A 441 6.18 -11.55 -66.39
N GLY A 442 6.98 -12.52 -66.82
CA GLY A 442 8.37 -12.66 -66.42
C GLY A 442 8.97 -13.98 -66.89
N THR A 443 9.07 -14.15 -68.21
CA THR A 443 10.13 -14.87 -68.94
C THR A 443 10.82 -16.04 -68.22
N ASP A 444 10.60 -17.27 -68.71
CA ASP A 444 11.73 -18.14 -68.98
C ASP A 444 11.42 -19.26 -69.98
N LYS A 445 12.42 -19.59 -70.81
CA LYS A 445 12.47 -20.57 -71.92
C LYS A 445 12.22 -20.04 -73.34
N ALA A 446 13.26 -19.40 -73.90
CA ALA A 446 13.87 -19.82 -75.16
C ALA A 446 15.09 -18.91 -75.49
N ARG A 447 16.24 -19.22 -74.89
CA ARG A 447 17.53 -18.83 -75.45
C ARG A 447 18.60 -19.81 -74.99
N ILE A 448 18.61 -20.96 -75.65
CA ILE A 448 19.81 -21.80 -75.76
C ILE A 448 20.67 -21.09 -76.79
N ALA A 449 21.81 -20.55 -76.36
CA ALA A 449 22.86 -20.07 -77.24
C ALA A 449 24.03 -21.04 -77.09
N ASP A 450 24.23 -21.81 -78.15
CA ASP A 450 25.47 -22.30 -78.75
C ASP A 450 26.76 -22.26 -77.90
N ASP A 451 27.24 -23.46 -77.57
CA ASP A 451 28.67 -23.79 -77.53
C ASP A 451 28.96 -24.70 -78.75
N GLU A 452 29.79 -24.22 -79.68
CA GLU A 452 30.80 -24.95 -80.51
C GLU A 452 31.12 -24.18 -81.82
N GLN A 453 32.08 -23.24 -81.75
CA GLN A 453 33.38 -23.29 -82.45
C GLN A 453 34.23 -22.04 -82.19
#